data_AF-A0A7C5N0D5-F1
#
_entry.id   AF-A0A7C5N0D5-F1
#
_cell.length_a   1.000
_cell.length_b   1.000
_cell.length_c   1.000
_cell.angle_alpha   90.00
_cell.angle_beta   90.00
_cell.angle_gamma   90.00
#
_symmetry.space_group_name_H-M   'P 1'
#
loop_
_entity.id
_entity.type
_entity.pdbx_description
1 polymer ?
#
loop_
_entity_poly.entity_id
_entity_poly.type
_entity_poly.pdbx_seq_one_letter_code
_entity_poly.pdbx_strand_id
1 'polypeptide(L)'
;MSIKEIALLIVSLLLTTFANADQAAVEKYKNFTPKQIAGIPEKQRSSEVPMMYIMAARKALSEGSELVFGMELNQLMYSGLYAYQDAVRQFQKDLGDTPSGKLTVWQIHQLGQRAEMQGLSRVLFPDQFSSFITDDYASVQGTMKIVDDNITWPINHSKIKCFKATGQCEFSQIYLNVPDESSWSQNYHVMEADTEYYSISRWGKDSIETLPLGGSNACRTTSISLNFKTKEFYFITKNAGGECKALGVELEKLSKPRIAQVVDGAEIINSKFSEIQKKSFEVLASDFRKKVQASIEKAKKAGE
;
A
#
# COMPACT_ATOMS: atom_id res chain seq x y z
N MET A 1 -13.23 2.93 -27.24
CA MET A 1 -12.37 2.56 -26.10
C MET A 1 -12.89 3.35 -24.90
N SER A 2 -13.50 2.66 -23.94
CA SER A 2 -14.21 3.30 -22.83
C SER A 2 -13.21 3.71 -21.74
N ILE A 3 -13.45 4.81 -21.04
CA ILE A 3 -12.71 5.26 -19.84
C ILE A 3 -12.57 4.14 -18.78
N LYS A 4 -13.40 3.10 -18.89
CA LYS A 4 -13.54 1.96 -17.98
C LYS A 4 -12.48 0.85 -18.10
N GLU A 5 -11.66 0.80 -19.15
CA GLU A 5 -10.58 -0.21 -19.26
C GLU A 5 -9.26 0.25 -18.62
N ILE A 6 -9.24 1.47 -18.05
CA ILE A 6 -8.01 2.16 -17.67
C ILE A 6 -7.76 2.05 -16.14
N ALA A 7 -8.76 1.75 -15.31
CA ALA A 7 -8.66 1.96 -13.85
C ALA A 7 -7.60 1.11 -13.11
N LEU A 8 -7.26 -0.10 -13.59
CA LEU A 8 -6.41 -1.03 -12.82
C LEU A 8 -4.90 -0.90 -13.06
N LEU A 9 -4.45 -0.11 -14.05
CA LEU A 9 -3.04 -0.04 -14.48
C LEU A 9 -2.40 1.35 -14.28
N ILE A 10 -3.16 2.36 -13.85
CA ILE A 10 -2.74 3.78 -13.86
C ILE A 10 -1.82 4.17 -12.69
N VAL A 11 -1.83 3.47 -11.55
CA VAL A 11 -1.17 4.03 -10.34
C VAL A 11 0.36 3.84 -10.33
N SER A 12 0.93 2.91 -11.10
CA SER A 12 2.34 2.53 -10.93
C SER A 12 3.34 3.21 -11.87
N LEU A 13 2.90 3.83 -12.98
CA LEU A 13 3.80 4.21 -14.09
C LEU A 13 4.00 5.72 -14.31
N LEU A 14 3.28 6.59 -13.60
CA LEU A 14 3.61 8.02 -13.54
C LEU A 14 4.72 8.34 -12.52
N LEU A 15 5.29 7.33 -11.85
CA LEU A 15 6.19 7.56 -10.73
C LEU A 15 7.66 7.75 -11.11
N THR A 16 8.17 7.28 -12.25
CA THR A 16 9.65 7.19 -12.39
C THR A 16 10.36 8.49 -12.81
N THR A 17 9.74 9.38 -13.59
CA THR A 17 10.33 10.69 -13.93
C THR A 17 9.95 11.78 -12.93
N PHE A 18 8.74 11.71 -12.37
CA PHE A 18 8.32 12.58 -11.27
C PHE A 18 9.03 12.26 -9.96
N ALA A 19 9.30 10.98 -9.64
CA ALA A 19 10.01 10.62 -8.41
C ALA A 19 11.43 11.18 -8.36
N ASN A 20 12.15 11.26 -9.48
CA ASN A 20 13.52 11.79 -9.48
C ASN A 20 13.56 13.31 -9.26
N ALA A 21 12.65 14.07 -9.87
CA ALA A 21 12.55 15.51 -9.66
C ALA A 21 12.04 15.86 -8.25
N ASP A 22 11.08 15.08 -7.74
CA ASP A 22 10.56 15.24 -6.39
C ASP A 22 11.63 14.88 -5.35
N GLN A 23 12.39 13.79 -5.55
CA GLN A 23 13.46 13.40 -4.63
C GLN A 23 14.59 14.43 -4.53
N ALA A 24 15.00 15.04 -5.65
CA ALA A 24 15.99 16.12 -5.62
C ALA A 24 15.49 17.35 -4.84
N ALA A 25 14.22 17.69 -4.99
CA ALA A 25 13.59 18.78 -4.23
C ALA A 25 13.47 18.43 -2.74
N VAL A 26 13.06 17.20 -2.41
CA VAL A 26 13.01 16.67 -1.04
C VAL A 26 14.36 16.79 -0.36
N GLU A 27 15.44 16.37 -1.02
CA GLU A 27 16.80 16.49 -0.48
C GLU A 27 17.27 17.94 -0.33
N LYS A 28 16.99 18.79 -1.33
CA LYS A 28 17.36 20.22 -1.29
C LYS A 28 16.76 20.94 -0.08
N TYR A 29 15.51 20.66 0.25
CA TYR A 29 14.76 21.42 1.25
C TYR A 29 14.62 20.74 2.63
N LYS A 30 15.03 19.47 2.79
CA LYS A 30 14.77 18.70 4.03
C LYS A 30 15.27 19.38 5.32
N ASN A 31 16.42 20.07 5.23
CA ASN A 31 17.06 20.71 6.37
C ASN A 31 16.59 22.15 6.63
N PHE A 32 15.63 22.66 5.85
CA PHE A 32 15.13 24.01 6.02
C PHE A 32 14.21 24.07 7.25
N THR A 33 14.30 25.17 7.98
CA THR A 33 13.36 25.50 9.04
C THR A 33 12.03 25.97 8.44
N PRO A 34 10.92 25.91 9.20
CA PRO A 34 9.63 26.47 8.78
C PRO A 34 9.71 27.92 8.30
N LYS A 35 10.51 28.77 8.98
CA LYS A 35 10.71 30.18 8.61
C LYS A 35 11.46 30.33 7.29
N GLN A 36 12.45 29.49 7.01
CA GLN A 36 13.16 29.51 5.73
C GLN A 36 12.24 29.15 4.57
N ILE A 37 11.38 28.13 4.73
CA ILE A 37 10.37 27.77 3.70
C ILE A 37 9.34 28.89 3.53
N ALA A 38 8.89 29.51 4.62
CA ALA A 38 7.96 30.64 4.56
C ALA A 38 8.55 31.87 3.87
N GLY A 39 9.87 32.06 3.95
CA GLY A 39 10.60 33.16 3.31
C GLY A 39 10.89 32.98 1.81
N ILE A 40 10.67 31.79 1.24
CA ILE A 40 10.80 31.56 -0.21
C ILE A 40 9.68 32.31 -0.95
N PRO A 41 9.97 33.06 -2.04
CA PRO A 41 8.94 33.74 -2.82
C PRO A 41 7.84 32.80 -3.29
N GLU A 42 6.57 33.21 -3.23
CA GLU A 42 5.41 32.33 -3.44
C GLU A 42 5.50 31.54 -4.75
N LYS A 43 5.85 32.21 -5.85
CA LYS A 43 5.98 31.57 -7.17
C LYS A 43 7.00 30.43 -7.16
N GLN A 44 8.15 30.64 -6.52
CA GLN A 44 9.19 29.63 -6.39
C GLN A 44 8.77 28.53 -5.41
N ARG A 45 8.16 28.91 -4.28
CA ARG A 45 7.68 27.98 -3.27
C ARG A 45 6.68 27.00 -3.85
N SER A 46 5.69 27.48 -4.61
CA SER A 46 4.64 26.64 -5.21
C SER A 46 5.15 25.70 -6.32
N SER A 47 6.26 26.04 -6.97
CA SER A 47 6.78 25.26 -8.10
C SER A 47 7.96 24.35 -7.76
N GLU A 48 8.76 24.69 -6.74
CA GLU A 48 10.00 23.97 -6.42
C GLU A 48 9.97 23.24 -5.07
N VAL A 49 9.18 23.70 -4.10
CA VAL A 49 9.18 23.13 -2.75
C VAL A 49 8.16 22.00 -2.68
N PRO A 50 8.54 20.80 -2.21
CA PRO A 50 7.59 19.71 -2.01
C PRO A 50 6.43 20.15 -1.13
N MET A 51 5.20 19.80 -1.53
CA MET A 51 3.98 20.22 -0.83
C MET A 51 4.02 19.84 0.65
N MET A 52 4.56 18.65 0.99
CA MET A 52 4.71 18.19 2.37
C MET A 52 5.51 19.16 3.24
N TYR A 53 6.55 19.82 2.70
CA TYR A 53 7.36 20.80 3.44
C TYR A 53 6.68 22.15 3.58
N ILE A 54 5.89 22.55 2.57
CA ILE A 54 5.04 23.75 2.67
C ILE A 54 4.02 23.56 3.79
N MET A 55 3.36 22.39 3.84
CA MET A 55 2.36 22.07 4.86
C MET A 55 2.99 21.94 6.25
N ALA A 56 4.15 21.28 6.37
CA ALA A 56 4.91 21.22 7.62
C ALA A 56 5.30 22.62 8.13
N ALA A 57 5.75 23.51 7.24
CA ALA A 57 6.06 24.90 7.60
C ALA A 57 4.83 25.67 8.08
N ARG A 58 3.70 25.55 7.37
CA ARG A 58 2.43 26.17 7.76
C ARG A 58 1.96 25.67 9.13
N LYS A 59 2.02 24.35 9.36
CA LYS A 59 1.69 23.74 10.66
C LYS A 59 2.56 24.30 11.78
N ALA A 60 3.88 24.36 11.59
CA ALA A 60 4.79 24.86 12.61
C ALA A 60 4.65 26.36 12.91
N LEU A 61 4.25 27.16 11.92
CA LEU A 61 4.03 28.61 12.06
C LEU A 61 2.64 28.97 12.58
N SER A 62 1.73 27.99 12.69
CA SER A 62 0.40 28.21 13.24
C SER A 62 0.42 28.42 14.76
N GLU A 63 -0.57 29.14 15.28
CA GLU A 63 -0.79 29.26 16.71
C GLU A 63 -1.13 27.90 17.33
N GLY A 64 -0.49 27.55 18.44
CA GLY A 64 -0.67 26.24 19.10
C GLY A 64 0.13 25.09 18.49
N SER A 65 1.04 25.34 17.53
CA SER A 65 1.86 24.29 16.91
C SER A 65 2.68 23.48 17.92
N GLU A 66 3.22 24.12 18.96
CA GLU A 66 3.96 23.44 20.03
C GLU A 66 3.09 22.44 20.81
N LEU A 67 1.82 22.77 21.07
CA LEU A 67 0.88 21.84 21.71
C LEU A 67 0.63 20.63 20.81
N VAL A 68 0.38 20.87 19.51
CA VAL A 68 0.16 19.79 18.52
C VAL A 68 1.39 18.88 18.45
N PHE A 69 2.58 19.45 18.32
CA PHE A 69 3.82 18.67 18.29
C PHE A 69 4.09 17.94 19.61
N GLY A 70 3.77 18.56 20.75
CA GLY A 70 3.86 17.92 22.06
C GLY A 70 2.94 16.71 22.19
N MET A 71 1.72 16.77 21.63
CA MET A 71 0.80 15.64 21.56
C MET A 71 1.32 14.51 20.65
N GLU A 72 1.84 14.85 19.46
CA GLU A 72 2.41 13.86 18.53
C GLU A 72 3.64 13.17 19.13
N LEU A 73 4.52 13.93 19.80
CA LEU A 73 5.66 13.39 20.55
C LEU A 73 5.20 12.45 21.67
N ASN A 74 4.15 12.82 22.41
CA ASN A 74 3.56 11.95 23.43
C ASN A 74 2.98 10.65 22.84
N GLN A 75 2.32 10.72 21.68
CA GLN A 75 1.81 9.53 20.97
C GLN A 75 2.94 8.57 20.59
N LEU A 76 4.13 9.11 20.34
CA LEU A 76 5.37 8.35 20.11
C LEU A 76 6.13 7.98 21.40
N MET A 77 5.52 8.17 22.56
CA MET A 77 6.10 7.85 23.88
C MET A 77 7.32 8.70 24.28
N TYR A 78 7.51 9.87 23.66
CA TYR A 78 8.38 10.92 24.20
C TYR A 78 7.63 11.77 25.24
N SER A 79 8.35 12.50 26.09
CA SER A 79 7.74 13.41 27.08
C SER A 79 7.37 14.77 26.46
N GLY A 80 6.67 14.77 25.32
CA GLY A 80 6.35 15.95 24.52
C GLY A 80 5.57 17.05 25.24
N LEU A 81 4.55 16.72 26.03
CA LEU A 81 3.74 17.73 26.74
C LEU A 81 4.40 18.28 28.01
N TYR A 82 5.29 17.51 28.64
CA TYR A 82 5.92 17.87 29.91
C TYR A 82 7.31 18.51 29.72
N ALA A 83 8.07 18.01 28.75
CA ALA A 83 9.45 18.39 28.48
C ALA A 83 9.69 18.52 26.97
N TYR A 84 8.91 19.39 26.30
CA TYR A 84 8.88 19.52 24.84
C TYR A 84 10.28 19.65 24.20
N GLN A 85 11.13 20.53 24.70
CA GLN A 85 12.48 20.75 24.15
C GLN A 85 13.38 19.51 24.25
N ASP A 86 13.30 18.75 25.34
CA ASP A 86 14.05 17.51 25.50
C ASP A 86 13.48 16.40 24.61
N ALA A 87 12.16 16.32 24.51
CA ALA A 87 11.47 15.38 23.62
C ALA A 87 11.85 15.61 22.15
N VAL A 88 11.91 16.86 21.69
CA VAL A 88 12.38 17.21 20.33
C VAL A 88 13.83 16.76 20.12
N ARG A 89 14.74 17.03 21.08
CA ARG A 89 16.13 16.60 20.98
C ARG A 89 16.27 15.08 20.91
N GLN A 90 15.50 14.36 21.72
CA GLN A 90 15.50 12.89 21.72
C GLN A 90 14.92 12.34 20.41
N PHE A 91 13.85 12.93 19.88
CA PHE A 91 13.29 12.58 18.59
C PHE A 91 14.30 12.79 17.46
N GLN A 92 14.99 13.93 17.42
CA GLN A 92 16.07 14.20 16.46
C GLN A 92 17.20 13.16 16.53
N LYS A 93 17.60 12.79 17.75
CA LYS A 93 18.60 11.74 17.96
C LYS A 93 18.12 10.38 17.43
N ASP A 94 16.86 10.03 17.64
CA ASP A 94 16.27 8.79 17.13
C ASP A 94 16.12 8.80 15.59
N LEU A 95 16.07 9.98 14.97
CA LEU A 95 16.16 10.15 13.51
C LEU A 95 17.60 10.07 12.98
N GLY A 96 18.61 10.08 13.85
CA GLY A 96 20.04 10.13 13.47
C GLY A 96 20.58 11.54 13.23
N ASP A 97 19.82 12.58 13.60
CA ASP A 97 20.19 13.99 13.40
C ASP A 97 20.89 14.60 14.62
N THR A 98 21.46 15.79 14.42
CA THR A 98 21.97 16.61 15.52
C THR A 98 20.81 17.12 16.39
N PRO A 99 20.81 16.90 17.72
CA PRO A 99 19.72 17.26 18.62
C PRO A 99 19.71 18.76 18.95
N SER A 100 19.38 19.59 17.95
CA SER A 100 19.38 21.06 18.05
C SER A 100 18.21 21.64 18.86
N GLY A 101 17.14 20.87 19.08
CA GLY A 101 15.89 21.38 19.66
C GLY A 101 15.03 22.20 18.69
N LYS A 102 15.48 22.42 17.46
CA LYS A 102 14.74 23.14 16.41
C LYS A 102 14.36 22.18 15.30
N LEU A 103 13.06 21.97 15.09
CA LEU A 103 12.57 21.07 14.05
C LEU A 103 12.73 21.68 12.65
N THR A 104 13.25 20.88 11.72
CA THR A 104 13.19 21.17 10.28
C THR A 104 11.83 20.75 9.71
N VAL A 105 11.50 21.18 8.49
CA VAL A 105 10.26 20.75 7.82
C VAL A 105 10.20 19.24 7.57
N TRP A 106 11.34 18.59 7.32
CA TRP A 106 11.41 17.13 7.23
C TRP A 106 11.13 16.47 8.58
N GLN A 107 11.72 16.96 9.66
CA GLN A 107 11.47 16.42 11.01
C GLN A 107 10.02 16.61 11.45
N ILE A 108 9.37 17.72 11.11
CA ILE A 108 7.93 17.94 11.36
C ILE A 108 7.08 16.95 10.57
N HIS A 109 7.41 16.73 9.30
CA HIS A 109 6.71 15.76 8.47
C HIS A 109 6.87 14.33 9.02
N GLN A 110 8.09 13.94 9.41
CA GLN A 110 8.36 12.65 10.06
C GLN A 110 7.64 12.49 11.39
N LEU A 111 7.56 13.56 12.20
CA LEU A 111 6.81 13.53 13.46
C LEU A 111 5.33 13.21 13.20
N GLY A 112 4.70 13.92 12.26
CA GLY A 112 3.31 13.68 11.87
C GLY A 112 3.09 12.26 11.34
N GLN A 113 3.87 11.83 10.35
CA GLN A 113 3.74 10.47 9.78
C GLN A 113 3.89 9.39 10.85
N ARG A 114 4.93 9.46 11.68
CA ARG A 114 5.16 8.44 12.72
C ARG A 114 4.06 8.43 13.77
N ALA A 115 3.53 9.59 14.15
CA ALA A 115 2.40 9.69 15.06
C ALA A 115 1.14 9.06 14.43
N GLU A 116 0.84 9.36 13.16
CA GLU A 116 -0.29 8.75 12.45
C GLU A 116 -0.15 7.21 12.35
N MET A 117 1.06 6.67 12.20
CA MET A 117 1.29 5.22 12.22
C MET A 117 0.80 4.55 13.51
N GLN A 118 0.77 5.25 14.64
CA GLN A 118 0.22 4.70 15.89
C GLN A 118 -1.30 4.53 15.83
N GLY A 119 -1.98 5.20 14.89
CA GLY A 119 -3.41 5.01 14.61
C GLY A 119 -3.71 3.81 13.71
N LEU A 120 -2.68 3.16 13.13
CA LEU A 120 -2.86 2.03 12.22
C LEU A 120 -3.23 0.76 13.00
N SER A 121 -4.53 0.55 13.17
CA SER A 121 -5.08 -0.70 13.72
C SER A 121 -5.39 -1.73 12.62
N ARG A 122 -5.43 -3.00 12.97
CA ARG A 122 -5.90 -4.05 12.06
C ARG A 122 -7.34 -3.74 11.61
N VAL A 123 -7.53 -3.64 10.30
CA VAL A 123 -8.87 -3.52 9.69
C VAL A 123 -9.43 -4.92 9.44
N LEU A 124 -10.71 -5.12 9.70
CA LEU A 124 -11.41 -6.34 9.29
C LEU A 124 -11.54 -6.35 7.78
N PHE A 125 -10.87 -7.30 7.14
CA PHE A 125 -10.85 -7.46 5.69
C PHE A 125 -11.26 -8.90 5.33
N PRO A 126 -12.04 -9.13 4.26
CA PRO A 126 -12.47 -10.48 3.90
C PRO A 126 -11.30 -11.43 3.64
N ASP A 127 -11.21 -12.50 4.42
CA ASP A 127 -10.17 -13.53 4.35
C ASP A 127 -10.73 -14.92 4.00
N GLN A 128 -12.04 -15.02 3.79
CA GLN A 128 -12.72 -16.28 3.51
C GLN A 128 -12.22 -16.93 2.22
N PHE A 129 -11.83 -18.19 2.31
CA PHE A 129 -11.55 -19.04 1.16
C PHE A 129 -12.66 -20.08 0.98
N SER A 130 -13.31 -20.06 -0.17
CA SER A 130 -14.32 -21.06 -0.49
C SER A 130 -14.44 -21.25 -1.99
N SER A 131 -14.73 -22.48 -2.41
CA SER A 131 -14.99 -22.80 -3.80
C SER A 131 -16.06 -23.87 -3.91
N PHE A 132 -16.89 -23.78 -4.95
CA PHE A 132 -17.85 -24.81 -5.30
C PHE A 132 -18.24 -24.75 -6.78
N ILE A 133 -18.67 -25.88 -7.31
CA ILE A 133 -19.16 -26.03 -8.69
C ILE A 133 -20.43 -26.90 -8.67
N THR A 134 -21.39 -26.51 -9.49
CA THR A 134 -22.62 -27.25 -9.82
C THR A 134 -22.68 -27.45 -11.33
N ASP A 135 -23.77 -28.05 -11.83
CA ASP A 135 -23.96 -28.27 -13.25
C ASP A 135 -24.11 -26.98 -14.08
N ASP A 136 -24.49 -25.87 -13.43
CA ASP A 136 -24.88 -24.59 -14.04
C ASP A 136 -24.15 -23.36 -13.47
N TYR A 137 -23.54 -23.49 -12.30
CA TYR A 137 -22.92 -22.37 -11.57
C TYR A 137 -21.60 -22.80 -10.92
N ALA A 138 -20.65 -21.88 -10.81
CA ALA A 138 -19.47 -22.09 -9.99
C ALA A 138 -19.05 -20.79 -9.31
N SER A 139 -18.42 -20.90 -8.14
CA SER A 139 -17.81 -19.75 -7.48
C SER A 139 -16.51 -20.12 -6.79
N VAL A 140 -15.58 -19.18 -6.82
CA VAL A 140 -14.30 -19.22 -6.12
C VAL A 140 -14.12 -17.87 -5.45
N GLN A 141 -13.74 -17.85 -4.18
CA GLN A 141 -13.33 -16.63 -3.50
C GLN A 141 -12.13 -16.91 -2.60
N GLY A 142 -11.29 -15.90 -2.43
CA GLY A 142 -10.06 -15.99 -1.65
C GLY A 142 -9.08 -14.88 -2.00
N THR A 143 -7.87 -14.98 -1.50
CA THR A 143 -6.82 -13.98 -1.73
C THR A 143 -6.00 -14.33 -2.97
N MET A 144 -5.77 -13.33 -3.81
CA MET A 144 -4.92 -13.46 -4.99
C MET A 144 -3.46 -13.25 -4.60
N LYS A 145 -2.60 -14.19 -4.99
CA LYS A 145 -1.13 -14.01 -4.96
C LYS A 145 -0.56 -14.20 -6.36
N ILE A 146 0.60 -13.64 -6.64
CA ILE A 146 1.35 -13.95 -7.86
C ILE A 146 2.39 -15.03 -7.51
N VAL A 147 2.48 -16.06 -8.34
CA VAL A 147 3.49 -17.12 -8.20
C VAL A 147 4.84 -16.56 -8.64
N ASP A 148 5.86 -16.72 -7.78
CA ASP A 148 7.23 -16.24 -8.00
C ASP A 148 7.39 -14.71 -8.16
N ASP A 149 6.40 -13.92 -7.72
CA ASP A 149 6.43 -12.45 -7.79
C ASP A 149 5.63 -11.83 -6.64
N ASN A 150 5.84 -10.54 -6.38
CA ASN A 150 5.08 -9.81 -5.38
C ASN A 150 3.88 -9.12 -6.02
N ILE A 151 2.70 -9.32 -5.43
CA ILE A 151 1.52 -8.51 -5.76
C ILE A 151 1.62 -7.15 -5.06
N THR A 152 1.28 -6.08 -5.78
CA THR A 152 1.33 -4.69 -5.25
C THR A 152 0.46 -4.54 -4.00
N TRP A 153 -0.70 -5.18 -3.97
CA TRP A 153 -1.63 -5.13 -2.84
C TRP A 153 -1.83 -6.53 -2.24
N PRO A 154 -0.98 -6.93 -1.27
CA PRO A 154 -0.99 -8.28 -0.71
C PRO A 154 -2.24 -8.56 0.14
N ILE A 155 -2.86 -7.53 0.71
CA ILE A 155 -4.16 -7.66 1.37
C ILE A 155 -5.23 -7.42 0.31
N ASN A 156 -5.77 -8.51 -0.24
CA ASN A 156 -6.82 -8.46 -1.25
C ASN A 156 -7.77 -9.65 -1.13
N HIS A 157 -8.95 -9.48 -1.69
CA HIS A 157 -9.98 -10.50 -1.77
C HIS A 157 -10.58 -10.49 -3.17
N SER A 158 -10.55 -11.65 -3.80
CA SER A 158 -11.05 -11.88 -5.14
C SER A 158 -12.25 -12.81 -5.09
N LYS A 159 -13.20 -12.58 -5.99
CA LYS A 159 -14.37 -13.42 -6.16
C LYS A 159 -14.62 -13.64 -7.65
N ILE A 160 -14.81 -14.91 -8.00
CA ILE A 160 -15.15 -15.37 -9.33
C ILE A 160 -16.51 -16.05 -9.24
N LYS A 161 -17.39 -15.72 -10.17
CA LYS A 161 -18.67 -16.40 -10.37
C LYS A 161 -18.79 -16.79 -11.83
N CYS A 162 -19.06 -18.05 -12.12
CA CYS A 162 -19.23 -18.54 -13.47
C CYS A 162 -20.65 -19.04 -13.66
N PHE A 163 -21.25 -18.68 -14.79
CA PHE A 163 -22.62 -19.03 -15.16
C PHE A 163 -22.59 -19.78 -16.49
N LYS A 164 -22.96 -21.06 -16.48
CA LYS A 164 -22.93 -21.89 -17.68
C LYS A 164 -23.95 -21.44 -18.72
N ALA A 165 -25.12 -20.99 -18.27
CA ALA A 165 -26.22 -20.55 -19.14
C ALA A 165 -25.84 -19.34 -20.01
N THR A 166 -25.07 -18.40 -19.46
CA THR A 166 -24.57 -17.24 -20.21
C THR A 166 -23.22 -17.50 -20.87
N GLY A 167 -22.54 -18.58 -20.50
CA GLY A 167 -21.20 -18.91 -20.98
C GLY A 167 -20.14 -17.93 -20.49
N GLN A 168 -20.34 -17.31 -19.31
CA GLN A 168 -19.47 -16.24 -18.81
C GLN A 168 -19.08 -16.42 -17.34
N CYS A 169 -17.90 -15.89 -16.99
CA CYS A 169 -17.47 -15.69 -15.61
C CYS A 169 -17.29 -14.19 -15.31
N GLU A 170 -17.71 -13.78 -14.13
CA GLU A 170 -17.51 -12.48 -13.52
C GLU A 170 -16.37 -12.56 -12.52
N PHE A 171 -15.42 -11.63 -12.59
CA PHE A 171 -14.32 -11.48 -11.66
C PHE A 171 -14.39 -10.10 -11.01
N SER A 172 -14.43 -10.07 -9.69
CA SER A 172 -14.40 -8.86 -8.88
C SER A 172 -13.29 -8.97 -7.85
N GLN A 173 -12.58 -7.87 -7.58
CA GLN A 173 -11.53 -7.84 -6.57
C GLN A 173 -11.65 -6.57 -5.73
N ILE A 174 -11.49 -6.73 -4.42
CA ILE A 174 -11.23 -5.63 -3.51
C ILE A 174 -9.82 -5.77 -2.94
N TYR A 175 -9.17 -4.65 -2.65
CA TYR A 175 -7.83 -4.66 -2.06
C TYR A 175 -7.64 -3.50 -1.10
N LEU A 176 -6.77 -3.71 -0.12
CA LEU A 176 -6.39 -2.72 0.87
C LEU A 176 -5.07 -2.10 0.45
N ASN A 177 -5.10 -0.82 0.10
CA ASN A 177 -3.89 -0.03 0.00
C ASN A 177 -3.41 0.31 1.41
N VAL A 178 -2.23 -0.21 1.75
CA VAL A 178 -1.56 0.05 3.03
C VAL A 178 -0.63 1.25 2.81
N PRO A 179 -0.62 2.23 3.71
CA PRO A 179 0.29 3.35 3.55
C PRO A 179 1.74 2.87 3.60
N ASP A 180 2.56 3.40 2.69
CA ASP A 180 4.01 3.24 2.72
C ASP A 180 4.69 4.44 3.40
N GLU A 181 5.99 4.35 3.62
CA GLU A 181 6.80 5.40 4.25
C GLU A 181 6.84 6.69 3.41
N SER A 182 6.63 6.58 2.10
CA SER A 182 6.54 7.71 1.16
C SER A 182 5.14 8.31 1.04
N SER A 183 4.12 7.68 1.63
CA SER A 183 2.73 8.10 1.51
C SER A 183 2.50 9.41 2.26
N TRP A 184 1.75 10.31 1.63
CA TRP A 184 1.43 11.62 2.21
C TRP A 184 0.53 11.53 3.44
N SER A 185 -0.16 10.41 3.64
CA SER A 185 -0.95 10.14 4.83
C SER A 185 -0.86 8.67 5.22
N GLN A 186 -0.93 8.39 6.52
CA GLN A 186 -0.91 7.03 7.03
C GLN A 186 -2.35 6.52 7.22
N ASN A 187 -3.08 6.41 6.12
CA ASN A 187 -4.45 5.89 6.09
C ASN A 187 -4.56 4.63 5.23
N TYR A 188 -5.44 3.73 5.64
CA TYR A 188 -5.85 2.62 4.78
C TYR A 188 -6.85 3.11 3.73
N HIS A 189 -6.69 2.65 2.49
CA HIS A 189 -7.69 2.85 1.45
C HIS A 189 -8.20 1.50 0.96
N VAL A 190 -9.51 1.26 1.11
CA VAL A 190 -10.16 0.14 0.45
C VAL A 190 -10.46 0.55 -0.97
N MET A 191 -9.98 -0.23 -1.92
CA MET A 191 -10.21 -0.03 -3.34
C MET A 191 -10.94 -1.25 -3.91
N GLU A 192 -11.82 -0.99 -4.86
CA GLU A 192 -12.54 -2.01 -5.61
C GLU A 192 -12.12 -1.90 -7.08
N ALA A 193 -11.73 -3.04 -7.64
CA ALA A 193 -11.47 -3.19 -9.06
C ALA A 193 -12.80 -3.27 -9.80
N ASP A 194 -12.84 -2.72 -11.02
CA ASP A 194 -13.97 -2.93 -11.91
C ASP A 194 -14.20 -4.43 -12.15
N THR A 195 -15.47 -4.84 -12.26
CA THR A 195 -15.80 -6.23 -12.56
C THR A 195 -15.37 -6.58 -13.98
N GLU A 196 -14.51 -7.59 -14.11
CA GLU A 196 -14.06 -8.12 -15.38
C GLU A 196 -14.90 -9.33 -15.79
N TYR A 197 -15.05 -9.54 -17.09
CA TYR A 197 -15.84 -10.64 -17.64
C TYR A 197 -14.97 -11.53 -18.53
N TYR A 198 -15.18 -12.84 -18.42
CA TYR A 198 -14.45 -13.87 -19.16
C TYR A 198 -15.42 -14.83 -19.84
N SER A 199 -15.12 -15.25 -21.07
CA SER A 199 -15.91 -16.23 -21.80
C SER A 199 -15.49 -17.64 -21.40
N ILE A 200 -16.45 -18.51 -21.12
CA ILE A 200 -16.18 -19.91 -20.80
C ILE A 200 -15.84 -20.64 -22.09
N SER A 201 -14.64 -21.20 -22.18
CA SER A 201 -14.22 -22.05 -23.30
C SER A 201 -14.51 -23.53 -23.03
N ARG A 202 -14.47 -23.95 -21.77
CA ARG A 202 -14.73 -25.33 -21.36
C ARG A 202 -15.38 -25.37 -19.97
N TRP A 203 -16.45 -26.15 -19.85
CA TRP A 203 -17.09 -26.50 -18.58
C TRP A 203 -17.04 -28.01 -18.38
N GLY A 204 -16.11 -28.47 -17.54
CA GLY A 204 -15.99 -29.86 -17.10
C GLY A 204 -16.75 -30.10 -15.80
N LYS A 205 -16.69 -31.35 -15.31
CA LYS A 205 -17.31 -31.74 -14.03
C LYS A 205 -16.67 -31.03 -12.84
N ASP A 206 -15.34 -30.98 -12.83
CA ASP A 206 -14.55 -30.40 -11.74
C ASP A 206 -13.65 -29.25 -12.23
N SER A 207 -13.83 -28.76 -13.45
CA SER A 207 -12.98 -27.72 -14.02
C SER A 207 -13.69 -26.76 -14.94
N ILE A 208 -13.24 -25.51 -14.96
CA ILE A 208 -13.68 -24.47 -15.88
C ILE A 208 -12.44 -23.80 -16.47
N GLU A 209 -12.43 -23.67 -17.79
CA GLU A 209 -11.44 -22.88 -18.51
C GLU A 209 -12.13 -21.70 -19.19
N THR A 210 -11.48 -20.55 -19.17
CA THR A 210 -11.99 -19.33 -19.76
C THR A 210 -10.98 -18.65 -20.67
N LEU A 211 -11.51 -17.83 -21.58
CA LEU A 211 -10.78 -16.90 -22.42
C LEU A 211 -11.30 -15.48 -22.15
N PRO A 212 -10.49 -14.44 -22.32
CA PRO A 212 -10.94 -13.08 -22.10
C PRO A 212 -12.01 -12.67 -23.12
N LEU A 213 -12.97 -11.84 -22.69
CA LEU A 213 -13.96 -11.22 -23.57
C LEU A 213 -13.35 -9.95 -24.20
N GLY A 214 -13.08 -9.98 -25.51
CA GLY A 214 -12.57 -8.80 -26.24
C GLY A 214 -11.30 -9.07 -27.06
N GLY A 215 -11.20 -8.40 -28.22
CA GLY A 215 -10.35 -8.76 -29.35
C GLY A 215 -8.85 -8.39 -29.29
N SER A 216 -8.17 -8.81 -30.36
CA SER A 216 -6.73 -8.97 -30.64
C SER A 216 -5.73 -7.84 -30.32
N ASN A 217 -6.18 -6.70 -29.80
CA ASN A 217 -5.33 -5.50 -29.65
C ASN A 217 -4.91 -5.19 -28.21
N ALA A 218 -5.25 -6.05 -27.24
CA ALA A 218 -4.72 -5.91 -25.89
C ALA A 218 -3.18 -6.17 -25.87
N CYS A 219 -2.45 -5.41 -25.05
CA CYS A 219 -1.02 -5.66 -24.79
C CYS A 219 -0.79 -7.00 -24.08
N ARG A 220 -1.74 -7.40 -23.22
CA ARG A 220 -1.69 -8.62 -22.43
C ARG A 220 -3.07 -9.25 -22.42
N THR A 221 -3.12 -10.56 -22.23
CA THR A 221 -4.34 -11.34 -22.20
C THR A 221 -4.28 -12.31 -21.03
N THR A 222 -5.40 -12.47 -20.32
CA THR A 222 -5.50 -13.32 -19.13
C THR A 222 -6.52 -14.42 -19.40
N SER A 223 -6.13 -15.66 -19.15
CA SER A 223 -7.04 -16.82 -19.14
C SER A 223 -7.18 -17.35 -17.72
N ILE A 224 -8.38 -17.78 -17.33
CA ILE A 224 -8.64 -18.37 -16.02
C ILE A 224 -8.79 -19.87 -16.16
N SER A 225 -8.10 -20.62 -15.29
CA SER A 225 -8.23 -22.06 -15.12
C SER A 225 -8.67 -22.35 -13.69
N LEU A 226 -9.85 -22.94 -13.52
CA LEU A 226 -10.41 -23.29 -12.23
C LEU A 226 -10.49 -24.81 -12.12
N ASN A 227 -9.82 -25.40 -11.15
CA ASN A 227 -9.92 -26.83 -10.84
C ASN A 227 -10.43 -27.03 -9.42
N PHE A 228 -11.69 -27.44 -9.30
CA PHE A 228 -12.39 -27.60 -8.04
C PHE A 228 -11.99 -28.87 -7.29
N LYS A 229 -11.45 -29.87 -8.01
CA LYS A 229 -10.94 -31.11 -7.40
C LYS A 229 -9.61 -30.89 -6.68
N THR A 230 -8.68 -30.17 -7.32
CA THR A 230 -7.35 -29.87 -6.74
C THR A 230 -7.32 -28.57 -5.95
N LYS A 231 -8.39 -27.77 -6.00
CA LYS A 231 -8.47 -26.40 -5.46
C LYS A 231 -7.40 -25.47 -6.02
N GLU A 232 -7.13 -25.64 -7.31
CA GLU A 232 -6.17 -24.84 -8.05
C GLU A 232 -6.90 -23.85 -8.95
N PHE A 233 -6.78 -22.57 -8.62
CA PHE A 233 -7.49 -21.49 -9.31
C PHE A 233 -6.47 -20.48 -9.82
N TYR A 234 -6.17 -20.54 -11.11
CA TYR A 234 -5.09 -19.80 -11.73
C TYR A 234 -5.59 -18.76 -12.72
N PHE A 235 -4.91 -17.61 -12.73
CA PHE A 235 -5.01 -16.57 -13.73
C PHE A 235 -3.67 -16.52 -14.45
N ILE A 236 -3.68 -16.81 -15.74
CA ILE A 236 -2.46 -16.88 -16.54
C ILE A 236 -2.47 -15.68 -17.49
N THR A 237 -1.64 -14.70 -17.19
CA THR A 237 -1.47 -13.50 -18.01
C THR A 237 -0.24 -13.68 -18.91
N LYS A 238 -0.43 -13.49 -20.21
CA LYS A 238 0.64 -13.53 -21.22
C LYS A 238 0.62 -12.26 -22.05
N ASN A 239 1.74 -11.93 -22.69
CA ASN A 239 1.75 -10.87 -23.70
C ASN A 239 0.82 -11.26 -24.84
N ALA A 240 0.05 -10.29 -25.30
CA ALA A 240 -0.72 -10.36 -26.53
C ALA A 240 -0.04 -9.49 -27.60
N GLY A 241 -0.37 -9.73 -28.87
CA GLY A 241 0.28 -9.05 -30.00
C GLY A 241 -0.08 -7.58 -30.16
N GLY A 242 -0.91 -7.02 -29.27
CA GLY A 242 -1.37 -5.64 -29.33
C GLY A 242 -0.35 -4.61 -28.86
N GLU A 243 -0.70 -3.33 -29.00
CA GLU A 243 0.14 -2.22 -28.57
C GLU A 243 0.16 -2.10 -27.04
N CYS A 244 1.36 -2.06 -26.48
CA CYS A 244 1.59 -1.85 -25.06
C CYS A 244 1.73 -0.37 -24.74
N LYS A 245 0.68 0.41 -25.02
CA LYS A 245 0.63 1.84 -24.70
C LYS A 245 -0.64 2.15 -23.93
N ALA A 246 -0.49 2.80 -22.79
CA ALA A 246 -1.60 3.30 -21.98
C ALA A 246 -1.30 4.76 -21.59
N LEU A 247 -2.22 5.66 -21.92
CA LEU A 247 -2.12 7.11 -21.60
C LEU A 247 -0.79 7.76 -22.02
N GLY A 248 -0.25 7.36 -23.18
CA GLY A 248 1.02 7.88 -23.69
C GLY A 248 2.28 7.28 -23.05
N VAL A 249 2.13 6.36 -22.10
CA VAL A 249 3.22 5.60 -21.48
C VAL A 249 3.29 4.21 -22.10
N GLU A 250 4.50 3.78 -22.44
CA GLU A 250 4.77 2.43 -22.91
C GLU A 250 4.77 1.46 -21.72
N LEU A 251 3.88 0.47 -21.75
CA LEU A 251 3.84 -0.62 -20.79
C LEU A 251 4.90 -1.65 -21.17
N GLU A 252 5.77 -2.00 -20.22
CA GLU A 252 6.77 -3.03 -20.45
C GLU A 252 6.08 -4.37 -20.75
N LYS A 253 6.57 -5.13 -21.73
CA LYS A 253 6.09 -6.49 -21.97
C LYS A 253 6.54 -7.41 -20.84
N LEU A 254 5.74 -8.42 -20.54
CA LEU A 254 6.14 -9.44 -19.56
C LEU A 254 7.32 -10.25 -20.10
N SER A 255 8.36 -10.47 -19.29
CA SER A 255 9.49 -11.32 -19.66
C SER A 255 9.11 -12.81 -19.72
N LYS A 256 8.09 -13.22 -18.95
CA LYS A 256 7.49 -14.56 -18.94
C LYS A 256 6.00 -14.47 -18.61
N PRO A 257 5.17 -15.49 -18.92
CA PRO A 257 3.80 -15.53 -18.42
C PRO A 257 3.75 -15.35 -16.90
N ARG A 258 2.82 -14.52 -16.44
CA ARG A 258 2.59 -14.28 -15.02
C ARG A 258 1.41 -15.14 -14.58
N ILE A 259 1.60 -15.87 -13.49
CA ILE A 259 0.57 -16.74 -12.93
C ILE A 259 0.14 -16.15 -11.60
N ALA A 260 -1.14 -15.78 -11.48
CA ALA A 260 -1.75 -15.49 -10.20
C ALA A 260 -2.60 -16.69 -9.74
N GLN A 261 -2.68 -16.89 -8.43
CA GLN A 261 -3.39 -17.99 -7.81
C GLN A 261 -4.32 -17.46 -6.71
N VAL A 262 -5.55 -17.94 -6.68
CA VAL A 262 -6.47 -17.71 -5.54
C VAL A 262 -6.21 -18.76 -4.47
N VAL A 263 -5.89 -18.31 -3.26
CA VAL A 263 -5.53 -19.14 -2.11
C VAL A 263 -6.29 -18.72 -0.85
N ASP A 264 -6.18 -19.54 0.19
CA ASP A 264 -6.47 -19.10 1.56
C ASP A 264 -5.44 -18.04 1.97
N GLY A 265 -5.93 -16.83 2.21
CA GLY A 265 -5.10 -15.66 2.48
C GLY A 265 -4.95 -15.30 3.94
N ALA A 266 -5.51 -16.08 4.88
CA ALA A 266 -5.46 -15.74 6.31
C ALA A 266 -4.02 -15.47 6.78
N GLU A 267 -3.07 -16.34 6.40
CA GLU A 267 -1.65 -16.17 6.74
C GLU A 267 -1.03 -14.93 6.09
N ILE A 268 -1.34 -14.67 4.80
CA ILE A 268 -0.81 -13.50 4.06
C ILE A 268 -1.29 -12.21 4.73
N ILE A 269 -2.58 -12.12 5.02
CA ILE A 269 -3.21 -10.96 5.65
C ILE A 269 -2.67 -10.77 7.08
N ASN A 270 -2.59 -11.85 7.87
CA ASN A 270 -2.03 -11.81 9.23
C ASN A 270 -0.56 -11.36 9.24
N SER A 271 0.25 -11.88 8.32
CA SER A 271 1.66 -11.54 8.17
C SER A 271 1.82 -10.05 7.83
N LYS A 272 1.02 -9.53 6.91
CA LYS A 272 1.06 -8.11 6.52
C LYS A 272 0.62 -7.18 7.64
N PHE A 273 -0.44 -7.50 8.38
CA PHE A 273 -0.80 -6.71 9.56
C PHE A 273 0.24 -6.79 10.68
N SER A 274 0.91 -7.94 10.84
CA SER A 274 2.02 -8.07 11.81
C SER A 274 3.22 -7.21 11.40
N GLU A 275 3.53 -7.12 10.10
CA GLU A 275 4.55 -6.22 9.57
C GLU A 275 4.22 -4.75 9.87
N ILE A 276 2.96 -4.33 9.66
CA ILE A 276 2.51 -2.97 9.96
C ILE A 276 2.60 -2.67 11.46
N GLN A 277 2.17 -3.60 12.31
CA GLN A 277 2.29 -3.46 13.77
C GLN A 277 3.74 -3.34 14.21
N LYS A 278 4.64 -4.15 13.62
CA LYS A 278 6.07 -4.07 13.89
C LYS A 278 6.65 -2.71 13.50
N LYS A 279 6.34 -2.21 12.30
CA LYS A 279 6.78 -0.88 11.84
C LYS A 279 6.25 0.23 12.75
N SER A 280 4.99 0.13 13.16
CA SER A 280 4.37 1.07 14.11
C SER A 280 5.08 1.05 15.47
N PHE A 281 5.49 -0.13 15.95
CA PHE A 281 6.32 -0.22 17.15
C PHE A 281 7.71 0.38 16.93
N GLU A 282 8.35 0.18 15.77
CA GLU A 282 9.71 0.65 15.47
C GLU A 282 9.86 2.18 15.48
N VAL A 283 8.79 2.93 15.20
CA VAL A 283 8.82 4.40 15.18
C VAL A 283 8.59 5.05 16.56
N LEU A 284 8.28 4.27 17.60
CA LEU A 284 8.21 4.75 18.98
C LEU A 284 9.60 5.17 19.50
N ALA A 285 9.60 6.03 20.52
CA ALA A 285 10.80 6.48 21.22
C ALA A 285 11.74 5.31 21.54
N SER A 286 13.01 5.42 21.17
CA SER A 286 13.97 4.31 21.27
C SER A 286 14.13 3.81 22.70
N ASP A 287 14.12 4.71 23.69
CA ASP A 287 14.21 4.36 25.10
C ASP A 287 12.96 3.64 25.61
N PHE A 288 11.78 3.98 25.10
CA PHE A 288 10.55 3.25 25.39
C PHE A 288 10.64 1.83 24.82
N ARG A 289 11.04 1.68 23.56
CA ARG A 289 11.19 0.37 22.90
C ARG A 289 12.15 -0.54 23.66
N LYS A 290 13.30 -0.02 24.11
CA LYS A 290 14.27 -0.77 24.93
C LYS A 290 13.66 -1.27 26.24
N LYS A 291 12.87 -0.44 26.94
CA LYS A 291 12.18 -0.84 28.18
C LYS A 291 11.16 -1.95 27.95
N VAL A 292 10.39 -1.87 26.87
CA VAL A 292 9.44 -2.92 26.47
C VAL A 292 10.18 -4.23 26.19
N GLN A 293 11.24 -4.18 25.39
CA GLN A 293 12.05 -5.37 25.05
C GLN A 293 12.66 -6.02 26.30
N ALA A 294 13.28 -5.23 27.19
CA ALA A 294 13.83 -5.73 28.45
C ALA A 294 12.75 -6.38 29.34
N SER A 295 11.53 -5.85 29.32
CA SER A 295 10.40 -6.41 30.07
C SER A 295 9.94 -7.76 29.48
N ILE A 296 9.88 -7.87 28.15
CA ILE A 296 9.56 -9.12 27.45
C ILE A 296 10.62 -10.19 27.76
N GLU A 297 11.90 -9.85 27.70
CA GLU A 297 13.00 -10.77 28.03
C GLU A 297 12.93 -11.26 29.48
N LYS A 298 12.65 -10.36 30.41
CA LYS A 298 12.46 -10.72 31.82
C LYS A 298 11.29 -11.68 32.02
N ALA A 299 10.17 -11.44 31.33
CA ALA A 299 8.99 -12.31 31.41
C ALA A 299 9.26 -13.71 30.87
N LYS A 300 9.98 -13.82 29.74
CA LYS A 300 10.39 -15.12 29.18
C LYS A 300 11.23 -15.93 30.17
N LYS A 301 12.24 -15.30 30.78
CA LYS A 301 13.10 -15.95 31.78
C LYS A 301 12.39 -16.36 33.07
N ALA A 302 11.23 -15.77 33.37
CA ALA A 302 10.45 -16.09 34.56
C ALA A 302 9.41 -17.20 34.31
N GLY A 303 9.14 -17.54 33.04
CA GLY A 303 8.23 -18.62 32.65
C GLY A 303 8.94 -19.91 32.23
N GLU A 304 10.27 -19.91 32.18
CA GLU A 304 11.16 -21.08 32.07
C GLU A 304 11.55 -21.58 33.47
#